data_AF-A0A7C3VBC3-F1
#
_entry.id   AF-A0A7C3VBC3-F1
#
_cell.length_a   1.000
_cell.length_b   1.000
_cell.length_c   1.000
_cell.angle_alpha   90.00
_cell.angle_beta   90.00
_cell.angle_gamma   90.00
#
_symmetry.space_group_name_H-M   'P 1'
#
loop_
_entity.id
_entity.type
_entity.pdbx_description
1 polymer ?
#
loop_
_entity_poly.entity_id
_entity_poly.type
_entity_poly.pdbx_seq_one_letter_code
_entity_poly.pdbx_strand_id
1 'polypeptide(L)'
;MDLLFNILDKTLTGPITTKRDFEFKLVPQITRQILKEYGLEKTFDPSNPVNSDLNLADDFYRAGYELALRLGMFCPDTSRRVIFAEEEIREALRNAPSEIALGYGKDRVTIRSRRPEDRNPPVAEGSSLGMAISEEYFIPLC
;
A
#
# COMPACT_ATOMS: atom_id res chain seq x y z
N MET A 1 -17.19 16.56 3.24
CA MET A 1 -17.23 15.66 4.41
C MET A 1 -15.85 15.06 4.51
N ASP A 2 -15.19 15.12 5.68
CA ASP A 2 -13.80 14.67 5.79
C ASP A 2 -13.68 13.19 5.42
N LEU A 3 -12.67 12.85 4.61
CA LEU A 3 -12.39 11.47 4.17
C LEU A 3 -12.36 10.50 5.36
N LEU A 4 -11.78 10.93 6.50
CA LEU A 4 -11.70 10.13 7.72
C LEU A 4 -13.09 9.69 8.23
N PHE A 5 -14.04 10.62 8.40
CA PHE A 5 -15.36 10.29 8.93
C PHE A 5 -16.14 9.38 7.98
N ASN A 6 -16.03 9.61 6.67
CA ASN A 6 -16.65 8.74 5.68
C ASN A 6 -16.09 7.30 5.73
N ILE A 7 -14.77 7.14 5.91
CA ILE A 7 -14.19 5.81 6.11
C ILE A 7 -14.68 5.17 7.43
N LEU A 8 -14.77 5.93 8.52
CA LEU A 8 -15.32 5.43 9.79
C LEU A 8 -16.78 4.99 9.67
N ASP A 9 -17.62 5.72 8.93
CA ASP A 9 -19.00 5.30 8.68
C ASP A 9 -19.04 3.97 7.90
N LYS A 10 -18.13 3.79 6.95
CA LYS A 10 -18.01 2.54 6.17
C LYS A 10 -17.50 1.36 7.00
N THR A 11 -16.68 1.57 8.02
CA THR A 11 -16.30 0.48 8.93
C THR A 11 -17.50 0.00 9.76
N LEU A 12 -18.51 0.84 10.00
CA LEU A 12 -19.71 0.48 10.74
C LEU A 12 -20.84 -0.06 9.87
N THR A 13 -20.92 0.37 8.61
CA THR A 13 -22.06 0.09 7.70
C THR A 13 -21.71 -0.85 6.54
N GLY A 14 -20.43 -1.05 6.23
CA GLY A 14 -19.96 -1.87 5.11
C GLY A 14 -20.34 -3.35 5.23
N PRO A 15 -20.23 -4.15 4.15
CA PRO A 15 -20.64 -5.56 4.16
C PRO A 15 -19.95 -6.37 5.25
N ILE A 16 -20.70 -7.21 5.96
CA ILE A 16 -20.15 -8.10 6.99
C ILE A 16 -19.33 -9.21 6.32
N THR A 17 -18.16 -9.50 6.86
CA THR A 17 -17.31 -10.64 6.45
C THR A 17 -16.48 -11.10 7.63
N THR A 18 -16.17 -12.39 7.70
CA THR A 18 -15.17 -12.87 8.66
C THR A 18 -13.76 -12.54 8.15
N LYS A 19 -12.80 -12.41 9.07
CA LYS A 19 -11.38 -12.27 8.72
C LYS A 19 -10.93 -13.41 7.81
N ARG A 20 -11.30 -14.65 8.16
CA ARG A 20 -10.94 -15.85 7.40
C ARG A 20 -11.50 -15.83 5.98
N ASP A 21 -12.75 -15.44 5.80
CA ASP A 21 -13.35 -15.36 4.46
C ASP A 21 -12.74 -14.23 3.64
N PHE A 22 -12.42 -13.09 4.26
CA PHE A 22 -11.72 -12.01 3.58
C PHE A 22 -10.35 -12.47 3.08
N GLU A 23 -9.50 -12.97 3.97
CA GLU A 23 -8.10 -13.33 3.67
C GLU A 23 -7.99 -14.56 2.77
N PHE A 24 -8.75 -15.62 3.04
CA PHE A 24 -8.57 -16.91 2.35
C PHE A 24 -9.55 -17.15 1.20
N LYS A 25 -10.57 -16.31 1.02
CA LYS A 25 -11.49 -16.42 -0.12
C LYS A 25 -11.50 -15.15 -0.97
N LEU A 26 -11.88 -14.01 -0.40
CA LEU A 26 -12.09 -12.78 -1.19
C LEU A 26 -10.79 -12.26 -1.82
N VAL A 27 -9.72 -12.13 -1.03
CA VAL A 27 -8.41 -11.69 -1.53
C VAL A 27 -7.91 -12.57 -2.69
N PRO A 28 -7.73 -13.89 -2.53
CA PRO A 28 -7.22 -14.72 -3.62
C PRO A 28 -8.16 -14.79 -4.83
N GLN A 29 -9.48 -14.81 -4.61
CA GLN A 29 -10.45 -14.88 -5.70
C GLN A 29 -10.43 -13.61 -6.57
N ILE A 30 -10.54 -12.43 -5.95
CA ILE A 30 -10.60 -11.16 -6.69
C ILE A 30 -9.25 -10.87 -7.35
N THR A 31 -8.13 -11.08 -6.64
CA THR A 31 -6.80 -10.90 -7.21
C THR A 31 -6.58 -11.79 -8.43
N ARG A 32 -6.94 -13.09 -8.37
CA ARG A 32 -6.82 -13.98 -9.52
C ARG A 32 -7.70 -13.55 -10.69
N GLN A 33 -8.92 -13.11 -10.42
CA GLN A 33 -9.83 -12.63 -11.45
C GLN A 33 -9.24 -11.40 -12.18
N ILE A 34 -8.75 -10.42 -11.43
CA ILE A 34 -8.08 -9.23 -11.99
C ILE A 34 -6.85 -9.60 -12.81
N LEU A 35 -5.97 -10.46 -12.29
CA LEU A 35 -4.79 -10.90 -13.03
C LEU A 35 -5.16 -11.54 -14.38
N LYS A 36 -6.25 -12.33 -14.40
CA LYS A 36 -6.75 -12.94 -15.63
C LYS A 36 -7.36 -11.90 -16.59
N GLU A 37 -8.16 -10.97 -16.08
CA GLU A 37 -8.82 -9.92 -16.87
C GLU A 37 -7.82 -9.00 -17.55
N TYR A 38 -6.71 -8.68 -16.88
CA TYR A 38 -5.63 -7.84 -17.41
C TYR A 38 -4.53 -8.63 -18.12
N GLY A 39 -4.61 -9.96 -18.21
CA GLY A 39 -3.58 -10.79 -18.85
C GLY A 39 -2.24 -10.79 -18.12
N LEU A 40 -2.23 -10.53 -16.81
CA LEU A 40 -1.03 -10.41 -15.97
C LEU A 40 -0.61 -11.74 -15.33
N GLU A 41 -1.34 -12.83 -15.58
CA GLU A 41 -0.93 -14.15 -15.08
C GLU A 41 0.42 -14.55 -15.68
N LYS A 42 1.38 -14.90 -14.80
CA LYS A 42 2.72 -15.42 -15.17
C LYS A 42 3.62 -14.43 -15.91
N THR A 43 3.44 -13.13 -15.73
CA THR A 43 4.33 -12.09 -16.28
C THR A 43 5.61 -11.88 -15.46
N PHE A 44 5.75 -12.54 -14.32
CA PHE A 44 6.97 -12.47 -13.50
C PHE A 44 8.16 -13.17 -14.17
N ASP A 45 9.23 -12.41 -14.39
CA ASP A 45 10.52 -12.90 -14.89
C ASP A 45 11.56 -12.93 -13.76
N PRO A 46 11.96 -14.13 -13.26
CA PRO A 46 12.97 -14.24 -12.21
C PRO A 46 14.37 -13.84 -12.68
N SER A 47 14.65 -13.84 -13.98
CA SER A 47 15.92 -13.37 -14.54
C SER A 47 15.99 -11.84 -14.59
N ASN A 48 14.84 -11.16 -14.65
CA ASN A 48 14.72 -9.71 -14.66
C ASN A 48 13.71 -9.25 -13.59
N PRO A 49 14.05 -9.34 -12.29
CA PRO A 49 13.11 -9.09 -11.20
C PRO A 49 12.66 -7.63 -11.10
N VAL A 50 13.39 -6.70 -11.74
CA VAL A 50 12.98 -5.31 -11.89
C VAL A 50 12.38 -5.15 -13.28
N ASN A 51 11.06 -4.94 -13.34
CA ASN A 51 10.36 -4.66 -14.58
C ASN A 51 10.88 -3.37 -15.23
N SER A 52 11.24 -3.44 -16.51
CA SER A 52 11.62 -2.31 -17.36
C SER A 52 10.62 -2.05 -18.49
N ASP A 53 9.56 -2.86 -18.62
CA ASP A 53 8.47 -2.63 -19.57
C ASP A 53 7.45 -1.65 -18.98
N LEU A 54 7.38 -0.46 -19.56
CA LEU A 54 6.47 0.60 -19.12
C LEU A 54 5.00 0.24 -19.33
N ASN A 55 4.65 -0.50 -20.39
CA ASN A 55 3.27 -0.92 -20.63
C ASN A 55 2.84 -1.92 -19.57
N LEU A 56 3.71 -2.88 -19.24
CA LEU A 56 3.45 -3.82 -18.16
C LEU A 56 3.28 -3.10 -16.81
N ALA A 57 4.06 -2.04 -16.55
CA ALA A 57 3.90 -1.23 -15.35
C ALA A 57 2.53 -0.53 -15.30
N ASP A 58 2.10 0.07 -16.42
CA ASP A 58 0.78 0.71 -16.54
C ASP A 58 -0.37 -0.30 -16.41
N ASP A 59 -0.22 -1.51 -16.95
CA ASP A 59 -1.18 -2.60 -16.78
C ASP A 59 -1.33 -3.02 -15.31
N PHE A 60 -0.21 -3.20 -14.60
CA PHE A 60 -0.23 -3.49 -13.16
C PHE A 60 -0.81 -2.34 -12.34
N TYR A 61 -0.55 -1.08 -12.70
CA TYR A 61 -1.18 0.06 -12.04
C TYR A 61 -2.69 0.03 -12.19
N ARG A 62 -3.22 -0.17 -13.42
CA ARG A 62 -4.65 -0.26 -13.68
C ARG A 62 -5.30 -1.44 -12.95
N ALA A 63 -4.66 -2.61 -13.00
CA ALA A 63 -5.12 -3.81 -12.31
C ALA A 63 -5.16 -3.61 -10.79
N GLY A 64 -4.11 -3.03 -10.20
CA GLY A 64 -4.05 -2.74 -8.77
C GLY A 64 -5.08 -1.70 -8.33
N TYR A 65 -5.33 -0.69 -9.15
CA TYR A 65 -6.36 0.32 -8.91
C TYR A 65 -7.76 -0.30 -8.90
N GLU A 66 -8.09 -1.14 -9.90
CA GLU A 66 -9.37 -1.85 -9.91
C GLU A 66 -9.50 -2.87 -8.76
N LEU A 67 -8.40 -3.55 -8.41
CA LEU A 67 -8.35 -4.43 -7.26
C LEU A 67 -8.71 -3.68 -5.97
N ALA A 68 -8.17 -2.48 -5.75
CA ALA A 68 -8.47 -1.66 -4.59
C ALA A 68 -9.96 -1.30 -4.51
N LEU A 69 -10.59 -0.97 -5.64
CA LEU A 69 -12.03 -0.66 -5.72
C LEU A 69 -12.90 -1.88 -5.41
N ARG A 70 -12.54 -3.06 -5.94
CA ARG A 70 -13.35 -4.29 -5.82
C ARG A 70 -13.16 -5.01 -4.49
N LEU A 71 -11.93 -5.05 -4.00
CA LEU A 71 -11.58 -5.74 -2.76
C LEU A 71 -11.89 -4.88 -1.54
N GLY A 72 -11.54 -3.59 -1.58
CA GLY A 72 -11.63 -2.71 -0.41
C GLY A 72 -10.68 -3.14 0.71
N MET A 73 -11.03 -2.76 1.94
CA MET A 73 -10.27 -3.10 3.15
C MET A 73 -11.12 -3.82 4.18
N PHE A 74 -10.51 -4.67 5.01
CA PHE A 74 -11.19 -5.32 6.12
C PHE A 74 -10.95 -4.59 7.44
N CYS A 75 -12.02 -4.27 8.16
CA CYS A 75 -11.98 -3.77 9.53
C CYS A 75 -12.22 -4.93 10.50
N PRO A 76 -11.20 -5.37 11.26
CA PRO A 76 -11.33 -6.51 12.16
C PRO A 76 -12.26 -6.23 13.35
N ASP A 77 -12.26 -5.00 13.87
CA ASP A 77 -13.04 -4.61 15.05
C ASP A 77 -14.54 -4.72 14.82
N THR A 78 -15.00 -4.45 13.60
CA THR A 78 -16.42 -4.50 13.22
C THR A 78 -16.77 -5.70 12.35
N SER A 79 -15.77 -6.50 11.94
CA SER A 79 -15.92 -7.60 10.98
C SER A 79 -16.63 -7.17 9.70
N ARG A 80 -16.22 -6.03 9.14
CA ARG A 80 -16.82 -5.43 7.93
C ARG A 80 -15.78 -5.06 6.91
N ARG A 81 -16.23 -4.99 5.66
CA ARG A 81 -15.43 -4.56 4.52
C ARG A 81 -15.74 -3.11 4.17
N VAL A 82 -14.72 -2.26 4.15
CA VAL A 82 -14.77 -0.90 3.64
C VAL A 82 -14.64 -0.94 2.13
N ILE A 83 -15.69 -0.52 1.41
CA ILE A 83 -15.68 -0.38 -0.05
C ILE A 83 -15.47 1.08 -0.42
N PHE A 84 -14.47 1.34 -1.26
CA PHE A 84 -14.13 2.67 -1.71
C PHE A 84 -14.88 3.03 -2.99
N ALA A 85 -15.32 4.28 -3.09
CA ALA A 85 -15.73 4.88 -4.35
C ALA A 85 -14.49 5.28 -5.16
N GLU A 86 -14.64 5.38 -6.47
CA GLU A 86 -13.53 5.75 -7.35
C GLU A 86 -12.98 7.14 -7.00
N GLU A 87 -13.86 8.10 -6.74
CA GLU A 87 -13.51 9.47 -6.39
C GLU A 87 -12.65 9.56 -5.13
N GLU A 88 -12.89 8.68 -4.14
CA GLU A 88 -12.13 8.65 -2.87
C GLU A 88 -10.68 8.24 -3.11
N ILE A 89 -10.46 7.19 -3.91
CA ILE A 89 -9.10 6.75 -4.25
C ILE A 89 -8.41 7.82 -5.09
N ARG A 90 -9.10 8.43 -6.07
CA ARG A 90 -8.52 9.50 -6.89
C ARG A 90 -8.16 10.73 -6.05
N GLU A 91 -9.02 11.12 -5.11
CA GLU A 91 -8.75 12.24 -4.21
C GLU A 91 -7.53 11.96 -3.32
N ALA A 92 -7.45 10.76 -2.74
CA ALA A 92 -6.30 10.36 -1.94
C ALA A 92 -4.99 10.39 -2.75
N LEU A 93 -5.01 9.88 -3.98
CA LEU A 93 -3.84 9.89 -4.87
C LEU A 93 -3.42 11.31 -5.26
N ARG A 94 -4.36 12.21 -5.54
CA ARG A 94 -4.07 13.62 -5.86
C ARG A 94 -3.47 14.38 -4.67
N ASN A 95 -3.92 14.06 -3.46
CA ASN A 95 -3.50 14.73 -2.24
C ASN A 95 -2.29 14.06 -1.57
N ALA A 96 -1.75 12.99 -2.15
CA ALA A 96 -0.58 12.30 -1.62
C ALA A 96 0.64 13.25 -1.62
N PRO A 97 1.38 13.37 -0.49
CA PRO A 97 2.54 14.24 -0.42
C PRO A 97 3.66 13.76 -1.34
N SER A 98 4.29 14.68 -2.07
CA SER A 98 5.44 14.39 -2.92
C SER A 98 6.76 14.26 -2.15
N GLU A 99 6.81 14.86 -0.96
CA GLU A 99 7.95 14.84 -0.05
C GLU A 99 7.51 15.02 1.40
N ILE A 100 8.36 14.56 2.33
CA ILE A 100 8.21 14.75 3.77
C ILE A 100 9.57 15.06 4.38
N ALA A 101 9.60 15.99 5.34
CA ALA A 101 10.80 16.29 6.09
C ALA A 101 10.77 15.59 7.45
N LEU A 102 11.85 14.92 7.80
CA LEU A 102 12.05 14.25 9.09
C LEU A 102 13.23 14.87 9.83
N GLY A 103 13.16 14.90 11.16
CA GLY A 103 14.22 15.46 12.00
C GLY A 103 14.28 16.99 12.00
N TYR A 104 15.31 17.53 12.64
CA TYR A 104 15.45 18.97 12.91
C TYR A 104 16.90 19.44 12.73
N GLY A 105 17.06 20.74 12.51
CA GLY A 105 18.39 21.37 12.42
C GLY A 105 19.28 20.72 11.36
N LYS A 106 20.52 20.42 11.74
CA LYS A 106 21.53 19.79 10.88
C LYS A 106 21.21 18.33 10.53
N ASP A 107 20.31 17.69 11.29
CA ASP A 107 19.94 16.28 11.15
C ASP A 107 18.63 16.12 10.36
N ARG A 108 18.05 17.22 9.85
CA ARG A 108 16.84 17.20 9.03
C ARG A 108 17.13 16.56 7.67
N VAL A 109 16.34 15.55 7.31
CA VAL A 109 16.35 14.89 6.00
C VAL A 109 15.03 15.09 5.27
N THR A 110 15.07 15.15 3.94
CA THR A 110 13.86 15.22 3.11
C THR A 110 13.73 13.92 2.32
N ILE A 111 12.69 13.14 2.63
CA ILE A 111 12.28 11.99 1.84
C ILE A 111 11.41 12.52 0.70
N ARG A 112 11.74 12.13 -0.53
CA ARG A 112 10.99 12.51 -1.73
C ARG A 112 10.78 11.31 -2.65
N SER A 113 9.75 11.39 -3.48
CA SER A 113 9.51 10.39 -4.52
C SER A 113 10.73 10.29 -5.46
N ARG A 114 11.16 9.05 -5.73
CA ARG A 114 12.20 8.72 -6.72
C ARG A 114 11.53 8.04 -7.93
N ARG A 115 12.11 8.24 -9.11
CA ARG A 115 11.70 7.58 -10.34
C ARG A 115 12.71 6.51 -10.76
N PRO A 116 12.37 5.59 -11.68
CA PRO A 116 13.37 4.76 -12.34
C PRO A 116 14.53 5.62 -12.84
N GLU A 117 15.76 5.13 -12.67
CA GLU A 117 17.02 5.81 -13.03
C GLU A 117 17.37 7.08 -12.22
N ASP A 118 16.60 7.43 -11.19
CA ASP A 118 16.96 8.53 -10.31
C ASP A 118 18.30 8.26 -9.60
N ARG A 119 19.28 9.15 -9.84
CA ARG A 119 20.64 9.06 -9.29
C ARG A 119 20.75 9.44 -7.82
N ASN A 120 19.71 10.03 -7.25
CA ASN A 120 19.69 10.33 -5.82
C ASN A 120 19.57 9.03 -5.04
N PRO A 121 20.43 8.80 -4.02
CA PRO A 121 20.28 7.63 -3.16
C PRO A 121 18.96 7.70 -2.36
N PRO A 122 18.38 6.55 -1.98
CA PRO A 122 17.27 6.55 -1.04
C PRO A 122 17.72 7.10 0.32
N VAL A 123 16.78 7.69 1.07
CA VAL A 123 17.03 8.01 2.49
C VAL A 123 17.14 6.68 3.24
N ALA A 124 18.23 6.50 3.98
CA ALA A 124 18.45 5.31 4.79
C ALA A 124 17.79 5.47 6.15
N GLU A 125 16.98 4.48 6.53
CA GLU A 125 16.48 4.31 7.89
C GLU A 125 17.21 3.12 8.51
N GLY A 126 17.92 3.36 9.61
CA GLY A 126 18.58 2.32 10.40
C GLY A 126 18.00 2.32 11.81
N SER A 127 17.49 1.17 12.24
CA SER A 127 17.00 0.96 13.60
C SER A 127 16.90 -0.55 13.88
N SER A 128 16.41 -0.92 15.06
CA SER A 128 16.01 -2.29 15.38
C SER A 128 14.76 -2.76 14.60
N LEU A 129 14.13 -1.90 13.78
CA LEU A 129 12.98 -2.22 12.92
C LEU A 129 11.84 -2.93 13.68
N GLY A 130 11.59 -2.52 14.93
CA GLY A 130 10.53 -3.07 15.77
C GLY A 130 10.87 -4.42 16.43
N MET A 131 12.11 -4.91 16.32
CA MET A 131 12.55 -6.11 17.02
C MET A 131 12.63 -5.87 18.53
N ALA A 132 12.25 -6.89 19.31
CA ALA A 132 12.48 -6.89 20.75
C ALA A 132 13.98 -6.94 21.04
N ILE A 133 14.48 -5.98 21.82
CA ILE A 133 15.87 -5.89 22.25
C ILE A 133 15.92 -5.80 23.78
N SER A 134 16.91 -6.45 24.39
CA SER A 134 17.14 -6.29 25.84
C SER A 134 17.43 -4.82 26.14
N GLU A 135 16.93 -4.32 27.28
CA GLU A 135 17.01 -2.91 27.67
C GLU A 135 18.45 -2.38 27.66
N GLU A 136 19.42 -3.18 28.12
CA GLU A 136 20.84 -2.82 28.14
C GLU A 136 21.42 -2.48 26.74
N TYR A 137 20.82 -3.01 25.67
CA TYR A 137 21.24 -2.78 24.29
C TYR A 137 20.39 -1.74 23.56
N PHE A 138 19.41 -1.10 24.22
CA PHE A 138 18.52 -0.14 23.56
C PHE A 138 19.28 1.06 22.99
N ILE A 139 20.10 1.74 23.80
CA ILE A 139 20.88 2.90 23.36
C ILE A 139 22.03 2.51 22.41
N PRO A 140 22.80 1.42 22.64
CA PRO A 140 23.89 1.05 21.73
C PRO A 140 23.45 0.64 20.32
N LEU A 141 22.19 0.20 20.14
CA LEU A 141 21.68 -0.30 18.86
C LEU A 141 20.74 0.68 18.12
N CYS A 142 20.19 1.68 18.80
CA CYS A 142 19.24 2.65 18.26
C CYS A 142 19.86 4.04 18.15
#